data_AF-X1UL88-F1
#
_entry.id   AF-X1UL88-F1
#
_cell.length_a   1.000
_cell.length_b   1.000
_cell.length_c   1.000
_cell.angle_alpha   90.00
_cell.angle_beta   90.00
_cell.angle_gamma   90.00
#
_symmetry.space_group_name_H-M   'P 1'
#
loop_
_entity.id
_entity.type
_entity.pdbx_description
1 polymer ?
#
loop_
_entity_poly.entity_id
_entity_poly.type
_entity_poly.pdbx_seq_one_letter_code
_entity_poly.pdbx_strand_id
1 'polypeptide(L)'
;MIKIIKLKRTCFACPAQWEGETSDKRAVYIRYRWGHLSIRLSEVGGTVSDAVGGREIYGEEIGDGFDGLMDFAELEKLGTINNPRVLLYCLLRDELNHN
;
A
#
# COMPACT_ATOMS: atom_id res chain seq x y z
N MET A 1 -9.56 5.26 -14.02
CA MET A 1 -8.74 5.65 -12.85
C MET A 1 -8.82 4.49 -11.86
N ILE A 2 -7.69 3.88 -11.51
CA ILE A 2 -7.66 2.74 -10.58
C ILE A 2 -7.44 3.29 -9.18
N LYS A 3 -8.40 3.11 -8.27
CA LYS A 3 -8.34 3.61 -6.89
C LYS A 3 -8.26 2.45 -5.92
N ILE A 4 -7.58 2.57 -4.78
CA ILE A 4 -7.70 1.60 -3.67
C ILE A 4 -9.04 1.87 -2.97
N ILE A 5 -9.94 0.89 -2.98
CA ILE A 5 -11.26 0.97 -2.37
C ILE A 5 -11.30 0.38 -0.96
N LYS A 6 -10.33 -0.47 -0.62
CA LYS A 6 -10.17 -1.09 0.69
C LYS A 6 -8.69 -1.18 1.01
N LEU A 7 -8.31 -0.81 2.22
CA LEU A 7 -6.96 -1.02 2.74
C LEU A 7 -7.05 -1.35 4.23
N LYS A 8 -6.42 -2.45 4.62
CA LYS A 8 -6.37 -2.94 6.00
C LYS A 8 -4.92 -3.14 6.39
N ARG A 9 -4.51 -2.55 7.51
CA ARG A 9 -3.21 -2.85 8.12
C ARG A 9 -3.25 -4.24 8.75
N THR A 10 -2.35 -5.12 8.34
CA THR A 10 -2.27 -6.50 8.85
C THR A 10 -1.13 -6.69 9.84
N CYS A 11 -0.06 -5.90 9.73
CA CYS A 11 1.04 -5.90 10.69
C CYS A 11 1.49 -4.46 11.02
N PHE A 12 1.76 -4.22 12.29
CA PHE A 12 2.07 -2.89 12.83
C PHE A 12 3.57 -2.65 12.99
N ALA A 13 4.40 -3.69 13.09
CA ALA A 13 5.83 -3.52 13.33
C ALA A 13 6.66 -4.64 12.70
N CYS A 14 7.58 -4.23 11.82
CA CYS A 14 8.72 -4.99 11.31
C CYS A 14 8.39 -6.38 10.71
N PRO A 15 7.78 -6.43 9.51
CA PRO A 15 7.42 -5.29 8.66
C PRO A 15 6.05 -4.69 9.01
N ALA A 16 5.90 -3.38 8.81
CA ALA A 16 4.57 -2.79 8.69
C ALA A 16 3.95 -3.23 7.35
N GLN A 17 2.70 -3.70 7.38
CA GLN A 17 2.06 -4.33 6.22
C GLN A 17 0.61 -3.86 6.07
N TRP A 18 0.21 -3.62 4.83
CA TRP A 18 -1.16 -3.34 4.47
C TRP A 18 -1.59 -4.18 3.28
N GLU A 19 -2.85 -4.57 3.31
CA GLU A 19 -3.50 -5.38 2.28
C GLU A 19 -4.76 -4.66 1.83
N GLY A 20 -5.00 -4.63 0.53
CA GLY A 20 -6.11 -3.87 -0.03
C GLY A 20 -6.64 -4.41 -1.33
N GLU A 21 -7.63 -3.70 -1.85
CA GLU A 21 -8.27 -4.01 -3.13
C GLU A 21 -8.46 -2.71 -3.92
N THR A 22 -8.21 -2.77 -5.21
CA THR A 22 -8.47 -1.67 -6.14
C THR A 22 -9.87 -1.74 -6.76
N SER A 23 -10.33 -0.62 -7.30
CA SER A 23 -11.61 -0.51 -8.01
C SER A 23 -11.70 -1.39 -9.26
N ASP A 24 -10.57 -1.84 -9.81
CA ASP A 24 -10.50 -2.80 -10.92
C ASP A 24 -10.25 -4.25 -10.46
N LYS A 25 -10.53 -4.55 -9.18
CA LYS A 25 -10.45 -5.89 -8.57
C LYS A 25 -9.05 -6.50 -8.54
N ARG A 26 -8.01 -5.69 -8.40
CA ARG A 26 -6.65 -6.19 -8.08
C ARG A 26 -6.43 -6.13 -6.59
N ALA A 27 -5.76 -7.13 -6.04
CA ALA A 27 -5.25 -7.06 -4.69
C ALA A 27 -4.02 -6.14 -4.63
N VAL A 28 -3.91 -5.38 -3.54
CA VAL A 28 -2.79 -4.50 -3.24
C VAL A 28 -2.07 -5.05 -2.02
N TYR A 29 -0.75 -5.14 -2.11
CA TYR A 29 0.12 -5.46 -0.98
C TYR A 29 1.14 -4.34 -0.80
N ILE A 30 1.14 -3.75 0.39
CA ILE A 30 2.08 -2.70 0.79
C ILE A 30 2.93 -3.23 1.93
N ARG A 31 4.24 -3.08 1.80
CA ARG A 31 5.20 -3.51 2.81
C ARG A 31 6.23 -2.42 3.04
N TYR A 32 6.43 -2.09 4.31
CA TYR A 32 7.52 -1.23 4.74
C TYR A 32 8.48 -2.00 5.64
N ARG A 33 9.75 -2.10 5.23
CA ARG A 33 10.79 -2.79 6.00
C ARG A 33 12.18 -2.32 5.61
N TRP A 34 13.03 -2.11 6.61
CA TRP A 34 14.42 -1.69 6.44
C TRP A 34 14.54 -0.39 5.62
N GLY A 35 13.67 0.58 5.90
CA GLY A 35 13.62 1.86 5.20
C GLY A 35 13.00 1.81 3.81
N HIS A 36 12.63 0.62 3.34
CA HIS A 36 12.12 0.42 1.98
C HIS A 36 10.60 0.19 1.98
N LEU A 37 9.88 1.05 1.25
CA LEU A 37 8.46 0.92 0.99
C LEU A 37 8.26 0.29 -0.39
N SER A 38 7.53 -0.83 -0.45
CA SER A 38 7.08 -1.41 -1.71
C SER A 38 5.56 -1.52 -1.76
N ILE A 39 5.02 -1.24 -2.95
CA ILE A 39 3.62 -1.43 -3.30
C ILE A 39 3.56 -2.36 -4.50
N ARG A 40 2.83 -3.46 -4.34
CA ARG A 40 2.68 -4.50 -5.35
C ARG A 40 1.20 -4.76 -5.62
N LEU A 41 0.92 -5.13 -6.86
CA LEU A 41 -0.42 -5.50 -7.31
C LEU A 41 -0.45 -6.94 -7.80
N SER A 42 -1.59 -7.60 -7.58
CA SER A 42 -1.91 -8.82 -8.29
C SER A 42 -2.36 -8.51 -9.73
N GLU A 43 -2.55 -9.56 -10.52
CA GLU A 43 -3.39 -9.50 -11.71
C GLU A 43 -4.85 -9.19 -11.34
N VAL A 44 -5.66 -8.80 -12.33
CA VAL A 44 -7.10 -8.53 -12.14
C VAL A 44 -7.82 -9.81 -11.67
N GLY A 45 -8.53 -9.71 -10.55
CA GLY A 45 -9.19 -10.84 -9.88
C GLY A 45 -8.25 -11.70 -9.02
N GLY A 46 -6.97 -11.32 -8.90
CA GLY A 46 -6.00 -12.01 -8.06
C GLY A 46 -6.17 -11.75 -6.57
N THR A 47 -5.45 -12.54 -5.77
CA THR A 47 -5.45 -12.49 -4.30
C THR A 47 -4.30 -11.66 -3.75
N VAL A 48 -4.34 -11.34 -2.45
CA VAL A 48 -3.21 -10.70 -1.76
C VAL A 48 -1.94 -11.54 -1.89
N SER A 49 -2.05 -12.87 -1.83
CA SER A 49 -0.89 -13.76 -2.02
C SER A 49 -0.26 -13.58 -3.40
N ASP A 50 -1.08 -13.37 -4.44
CA ASP A 50 -0.61 -13.07 -5.79
C ASP A 50 0.04 -11.68 -5.84
N ALA A 51 -0.45 -10.71 -5.07
CA ALA A 51 0.16 -9.37 -4.98
C ALA A 51 1.52 -9.39 -4.26
N VAL A 52 1.74 -10.26 -3.26
CA VAL A 52 3.05 -10.38 -2.58
C VAL A 52 4.17 -10.73 -3.56
N GLY A 53 3.90 -11.71 -4.44
CA GLY A 53 4.79 -12.10 -5.54
C GLY A 53 4.55 -11.31 -6.84
N GLY A 54 3.64 -10.35 -6.80
CA GLY A 54 3.10 -9.68 -7.98
C GLY A 54 3.98 -8.56 -8.50
N ARG A 55 3.43 -7.82 -9.45
CA ARG A 55 4.13 -6.71 -10.09
C ARG A 55 4.32 -5.57 -9.09
N GLU A 56 5.56 -5.17 -8.89
CA GLU A 56 5.90 -3.96 -8.15
C GLU A 56 5.59 -2.72 -9.00
N ILE A 57 4.76 -1.84 -8.45
CA ILE A 57 4.37 -0.59 -9.11
C ILE A 57 5.07 0.62 -8.48
N TYR A 58 5.59 0.45 -7.27
CA TYR A 58 6.33 1.45 -6.54
C TYR A 58 7.26 0.76 -5.53
N GLY A 59 8.49 1.25 -5.46
CA GLY A 59 9.54 0.78 -4.57
C GLY A 59 10.48 1.96 -4.33
N GLU A 60 10.60 2.40 -3.07
CA GLU A 60 11.44 3.54 -2.72
C GLU A 60 12.05 3.36 -1.33
N GLU A 61 13.30 3.78 -1.20
CA GLU A 61 13.99 3.92 0.08
C GLU A 61 13.63 5.28 0.67
N ILE A 62 12.78 5.26 1.70
CA ILE A 62 12.21 6.46 2.33
C ILE A 62 12.66 6.64 3.79
N GLY A 63 13.17 5.58 4.42
CA GLY A 63 13.72 5.61 5.77
C GLY A 63 15.11 4.99 5.83
N ASP A 64 15.63 4.82 7.05
CA ASP A 64 16.94 4.20 7.26
C ASP A 64 16.87 2.67 7.22
N GLY A 65 18.03 2.00 7.08
CA GLY A 65 18.12 0.54 6.96
C GLY A 65 17.62 -0.24 8.19
N PHE A 66 17.33 0.42 9.31
CA PHE A 66 16.75 -0.19 10.51
C PHE A 66 15.27 0.16 10.70
N ASP A 67 14.73 1.05 9.89
CA ASP A 67 13.36 1.51 10.00
C ASP A 67 12.38 0.46 9.46
N GLY A 68 11.43 0.06 10.28
CA GLY A 68 10.40 -0.90 9.93
C GLY A 68 9.04 -0.53 10.51
N LEU A 69 8.93 0.70 11.00
CA LEU A 69 7.71 1.27 11.56
C LEU A 69 7.24 2.34 10.60
N MET A 70 6.02 2.18 10.13
CA MET A 70 5.38 3.22 9.32
C MET A 70 3.92 3.33 9.71
N ASP A 71 3.50 4.57 9.89
CA ASP A 71 2.15 4.91 10.26
C ASP A 71 1.31 5.14 9.00
N PHE A 72 -0.01 4.95 9.12
CA PHE A 72 -0.90 5.23 8.01
C PHE A 72 -0.84 6.70 7.55
N ALA A 73 -0.63 7.63 8.49
CA ALA A 73 -0.49 9.05 8.18
C ALA A 73 0.77 9.37 7.36
N GLU A 74 1.85 8.61 7.56
CA GLU A 74 3.08 8.74 6.76
C GLU A 74 2.88 8.18 5.35
N LEU A 75 2.20 7.03 5.25
CA LEU A 75 1.81 6.44 3.97
C LEU A 75 0.90 7.39 3.15
N GLU A 76 -0.07 8.05 3.78
CA GLU A 76 -0.97 9.00 3.13
C GLU A 76 -0.24 10.26 2.62
N LYS A 77 0.73 10.76 3.40
CA LYS A 77 1.60 11.87 2.97
C LYS A 77 2.40 11.51 1.72
N LEU A 78 2.97 10.31 1.65
CA LEU A 78 3.69 9.83 0.46
C LEU A 78 2.76 9.71 -0.75
N GLY A 79 1.54 9.22 -0.52
CA GLY A 79 0.51 9.15 -1.54
C GLY A 79 0.13 10.51 -2.12
N THR A 80 0.18 11.57 -1.32
CA THR A 80 -0.24 12.94 -1.71
C THR A 80 0.89 13.78 -2.33
N ILE A 81 2.14 13.59 -1.88
CA ILE A 81 3.23 14.56 -2.12
C ILE A 81 4.07 14.25 -3.37
N ASN A 82 4.29 12.97 -3.75
CA ASN A 82 5.43 12.66 -4.64
C ASN A 82 5.16 11.87 -5.92
N ASN A 83 3.94 11.45 -6.27
CA ASN A 83 3.78 10.75 -7.55
C ASN A 83 2.34 10.73 -8.08
N PRO A 84 2.03 11.30 -9.27
CA PRO A 84 0.71 11.18 -9.89
C PRO A 84 0.32 9.72 -10.19
N ARG A 85 1.28 8.78 -10.22
CA ARG A 85 1.00 7.34 -10.32
C ARG A 85 0.56 6.70 -9.00
N VAL A 86 1.01 7.21 -7.84
CA VAL A 86 0.59 6.75 -6.50
C VAL A 86 -0.68 7.47 -6.05
N LEU A 87 -0.82 8.76 -6.38
CA LEU A 87 -2.08 9.54 -6.28
C LEU A 87 -3.25 8.87 -7.00
N LEU A 88 -2.98 8.11 -8.06
CA LEU A 88 -4.01 7.30 -8.72
C LEU A 88 -4.61 6.29 -7.74
N TYR A 89 -3.77 5.64 -6.92
CA TYR A 89 -4.14 4.57 -6.01
C TYR A 89 -4.58 5.07 -4.61
N CYS A 90 -4.04 6.18 -4.10
CA CYS A 90 -4.22 6.61 -2.71
C CYS A 90 -5.35 7.62 -2.43
N LEU A 91 -6.34 7.80 -3.32
CA LEU A 91 -7.54 8.60 -2.99
C LEU A 91 -8.48 7.83 -2.06
N LEU A 92 -8.09 7.75 -0.79
CA LEU A 92 -8.87 7.23 0.33
C LEU A 92 -9.74 8.35 0.91
N ARG A 93 -10.99 8.40 0.47
CA ARG A 93 -12.10 8.91 1.28
C ARG A 93 -13.35 8.11 0.94
N ASP A 94 -13.68 7.17 1.79
CA ASP A 94 -14.77 7.33 2.76
C ASP A 94 -14.85 6.07 3.64
N GLU A 95 -15.10 6.28 4.92
CA GLU A 95 -15.55 5.26 5.87
C GLU A 95 -14.57 4.14 6.22
N LEU A 96 -13.64 4.48 7.12
CA LEU A 96 -13.42 3.64 8.31
C LEU A 96 -14.79 3.34 8.93
N ASN A 97 -15.41 2.26 8.45
CA ASN A 97 -16.66 1.73 8.97
C ASN A 97 -16.59 1.72 10.50
N HIS A 98 -17.30 2.66 11.09
CA HIS A 98 -17.84 2.54 12.43
C HIS A 98 -18.75 1.32 12.42
N ASN A 99 -18.24 0.20 12.92
CA ASN A 99 -18.97 -0.80 13.72
C ASN A 99 -18.00 -1.85 14.26
#